data_AF-A0A1V4YBK7-F1
#
_entry.id   AF-A0A1V4YBK7-F1
#
_cell.length_a   1.000
_cell.length_b   1.000
_cell.length_c   1.000
_cell.angle_alpha   90.00
_cell.angle_beta   90.00
_cell.angle_gamma   90.00
#
_symmetry.space_group_name_H-M   'P 1'
#
loop_
_entity.id
_entity.type
_entity.pdbx_description
1 polymer ?
#
loop_
_entity_poly.entity_id
_entity_poly.type
_entity_poly.pdbx_seq_one_letter_code
_entity_poly.pdbx_strand_id
1 'polypeptide(L)'
;MIRPSKNWFEEINYLRAIAIIGVLIIHTTDDTAAVKNLTGLMFSLMYIEELIRFAVPMFIFVSGFVLYNKYRSELPVKDFYKKRFMSILIPYIIFSVLYCIVNTQLGLFPAFTLNSVMDSIFNFTASGQFWYIQLILTFYIFYPAIVAYYEITKDRFGIYIFTVLFSPILIMYLLGSFIPSFGFAITTPFKYLIYFWHWY
;
A
#
# COMPACT_ATOMS: atom_id res chain seq x y z
N MET A 1 -30.66 -18.93 7.94
CA MET A 1 -30.81 -17.56 7.43
C MET A 1 -29.89 -16.65 8.27
N ILE A 2 -28.73 -16.27 7.74
CA ILE A 2 -27.73 -15.49 8.48
C ILE A 2 -28.20 -14.02 8.48
N ARG A 3 -28.43 -13.44 9.66
CA ARG A 3 -28.77 -12.00 9.77
C ARG A 3 -27.56 -11.19 9.25
N PRO A 4 -27.74 -10.30 8.26
CA PRO A 4 -26.65 -9.41 7.86
C PRO A 4 -26.34 -8.50 9.05
N SER A 5 -25.04 -8.34 9.36
CA SER A 5 -24.60 -7.37 10.35
C SER A 5 -25.07 -6.00 9.92
N LYS A 6 -25.73 -5.27 10.82
CA LYS A 6 -26.52 -4.05 10.60
C LYS A 6 -25.78 -2.84 9.97
N ASN A 7 -24.48 -2.97 9.60
CA ASN A 7 -23.60 -1.87 9.18
C ASN A 7 -22.70 -2.22 7.97
N TRP A 8 -23.11 -3.13 7.07
CA TRP A 8 -22.33 -3.40 5.85
C TRP A 8 -22.82 -2.51 4.70
N PHE A 9 -21.88 -1.77 4.09
CA PHE A 9 -22.15 -0.90 2.95
C PHE A 9 -21.76 -1.64 1.67
N GLU A 10 -22.73 -1.93 0.80
CA GLU A 10 -22.47 -2.62 -0.47
C GLU A 10 -21.60 -1.77 -1.41
N GLU A 11 -21.67 -0.45 -1.29
CA GLU A 11 -20.83 0.53 -1.97
C GLU A 11 -19.34 0.25 -1.79
N ILE A 12 -18.96 -0.25 -0.61
CA ILE A 12 -17.59 -0.62 -0.31
C ILE A 12 -17.12 -1.82 -1.14
N ASN A 13 -18.02 -2.76 -1.45
CA ASN A 13 -17.68 -3.89 -2.31
C ASN A 13 -17.39 -3.41 -3.75
N TYR A 14 -18.16 -2.46 -4.26
CA TYR A 14 -17.90 -1.85 -5.57
C TYR A 14 -16.57 -1.09 -5.60
N LEU A 15 -16.29 -0.27 -4.57
CA LEU A 15 -15.01 0.44 -4.47
C LEU A 15 -13.82 -0.52 -4.40
N ARG A 16 -13.95 -1.66 -3.68
CA ARG A 16 -12.91 -2.70 -3.69
C ARG A 16 -12.73 -3.30 -5.07
N ALA A 17 -13.82 -3.64 -5.77
CA ALA A 17 -13.74 -4.23 -7.09
C ALA A 17 -13.02 -3.30 -8.07
N ILE A 18 -13.38 -2.01 -8.08
CA ILE A 18 -12.72 -0.99 -8.90
C ILE A 18 -11.23 -0.87 -8.54
N ALA A 19 -10.91 -0.80 -7.26
CA ALA A 19 -9.51 -0.71 -6.80
C ALA A 19 -8.70 -1.96 -7.19
N ILE A 20 -9.26 -3.17 -7.06
CA ILE A 20 -8.63 -4.44 -7.48
C ILE A 20 -8.32 -4.40 -8.97
N ILE A 21 -9.31 -4.03 -9.80
CA ILE A 21 -9.14 -3.92 -11.25
C ILE A 21 -8.02 -2.92 -11.56
N GLY A 22 -8.01 -1.77 -10.90
CA GLY A 22 -6.98 -0.76 -11.11
C GLY A 22 -5.57 -1.24 -10.76
N VAL A 23 -5.41 -1.94 -9.63
CA VAL A 23 -4.13 -2.55 -9.22
C VAL A 23 -3.67 -3.61 -10.24
N LEU A 24 -4.59 -4.42 -10.78
CA LEU A 24 -4.28 -5.40 -11.82
C LEU A 24 -3.81 -4.73 -13.13
N ILE A 25 -4.42 -3.60 -13.50
CA ILE A 25 -3.99 -2.83 -14.67
C ILE A 25 -2.56 -2.33 -14.45
N ILE A 26 -2.28 -1.64 -13.34
CA ILE A 26 -0.94 -1.10 -13.05
C ILE A 26 0.12 -2.19 -13.09
N HIS A 27 -0.12 -3.36 -12.46
CA HIS A 27 0.87 -4.44 -12.45
C HIS A 27 1.04 -5.18 -13.77
N THR A 28 0.09 -5.08 -14.69
CA THR A 28 0.24 -5.66 -16.04
C THR A 28 0.83 -4.65 -17.02
N THR A 29 0.81 -3.35 -16.71
CA THR A 29 1.38 -2.27 -17.53
C THR A 29 2.72 -1.71 -17.03
N ASP A 30 3.12 -2.02 -15.79
CA ASP A 30 4.34 -1.51 -15.12
C ASP A 30 5.66 -1.85 -15.85
N ASP A 31 5.66 -2.84 -16.75
CA ASP A 31 6.85 -3.27 -17.51
C ASP A 31 7.23 -2.29 -18.65
N THR A 32 6.52 -1.17 -18.73
CA THR A 32 6.76 -0.10 -19.70
C THR A 32 8.05 0.68 -19.41
N ALA A 33 8.53 0.70 -18.16
CA ALA A 33 9.74 1.43 -17.76
C ALA A 33 11.05 0.95 -18.43
N ALA A 34 11.08 -0.26 -18.99
CA ALA A 34 12.25 -0.82 -19.69
C ALA A 34 12.36 -0.39 -21.17
N VAL A 35 11.39 0.36 -21.69
CA VAL A 35 11.30 0.69 -23.12
C VAL A 35 12.12 1.94 -23.46
N LYS A 36 13.09 1.80 -24.37
CA LYS A 36 14.01 2.89 -24.76
C LYS A 36 13.43 3.90 -25.76
N ASN A 37 12.34 3.55 -26.46
CA ASN A 37 11.73 4.39 -27.49
C ASN A 37 10.25 4.63 -27.17
N LEU A 38 9.86 5.91 -27.06
CA LEU A 38 8.47 6.28 -26.78
C LEU A 38 7.61 6.08 -28.04
N THR A 39 6.74 5.08 -28.02
CA THR A 39 5.72 4.86 -29.07
C THR A 39 4.38 5.44 -28.64
N GLY A 40 3.45 5.67 -29.59
CA GLY A 40 2.10 6.13 -29.24
C GLY A 40 1.34 5.16 -28.32
N LEU A 41 1.59 3.85 -28.48
CA LEU A 41 1.07 2.81 -27.59
C LEU A 41 1.63 2.97 -26.16
N MET A 42 2.94 3.15 -26.04
CA MET A 42 3.62 3.36 -24.76
C MET A 42 3.09 4.59 -24.03
N PHE A 43 2.94 5.72 -24.73
CA PHE A 43 2.34 6.93 -24.17
C PHE A 43 0.92 6.68 -23.65
N SER A 44 0.12 5.92 -24.40
CA SER A 44 -1.25 5.56 -24.00
C SER A 44 -1.26 4.70 -22.74
N LEU A 45 -0.34 3.74 -22.61
CA LEU A 45 -0.22 2.90 -21.42
C LEU A 45 0.21 3.69 -20.18
N MET A 46 1.19 4.59 -20.32
CA MET A 46 1.61 5.48 -19.23
C MET A 46 0.45 6.39 -18.77
N TYR A 47 -0.31 6.94 -19.72
CA TYR A 47 -1.47 7.76 -19.39
C TYR A 47 -2.56 6.97 -18.65
N ILE A 48 -2.82 5.73 -19.07
CA ILE A 48 -3.74 4.82 -18.36
C ILE A 48 -3.23 4.54 -16.94
N GLU A 49 -1.94 4.28 -16.76
CA GLU A 49 -1.37 4.04 -15.43
C GLU A 49 -1.60 5.23 -14.50
N GLU A 50 -1.37 6.46 -14.97
CA GLU A 50 -1.63 7.67 -14.19
C GLU A 50 -3.11 7.83 -13.84
N LEU A 51 -4.01 7.58 -14.80
CA LEU A 51 -5.45 7.64 -14.57
C LEU A 51 -5.92 6.60 -13.55
N ILE A 52 -5.23 5.47 -13.43
CA ILE A 52 -5.61 4.35 -12.56
C ILE A 52 -4.85 4.39 -11.23
N ARG A 53 -3.85 5.28 -11.08
CA ARG A 53 -3.01 5.41 -9.86
C ARG A 53 -3.81 5.71 -8.60
N PHE A 54 -5.06 6.19 -8.72
CA PHE A 54 -5.99 6.32 -7.58
C PHE A 54 -6.37 4.99 -6.91
N ALA A 55 -6.16 3.84 -7.57
CA ALA A 55 -6.53 2.53 -7.06
C ALA A 55 -5.84 2.23 -5.71
N VAL A 56 -4.57 2.62 -5.56
CA VAL A 56 -3.80 2.41 -4.31
C VAL A 56 -4.37 3.24 -3.14
N PRO A 57 -4.52 4.58 -3.23
CA PRO A 57 -5.15 5.34 -2.16
C PRO A 57 -6.61 4.93 -1.90
N MET A 58 -7.35 4.49 -2.91
CA MET A 58 -8.70 3.93 -2.73
C MET A 58 -8.68 2.65 -1.87
N PHE A 59 -7.71 1.75 -2.10
CA PHE A 59 -7.54 0.54 -1.28
C PHE A 59 -7.25 0.86 0.19
N ILE A 60 -6.39 1.86 0.43
CA ILE A 60 -6.06 2.34 1.78
C ILE A 60 -7.32 2.93 2.44
N PHE A 61 -8.03 3.79 1.71
CA PHE A 61 -9.26 4.42 2.18
C PHE A 61 -10.32 3.38 2.57
N VAL A 62 -10.59 2.42 1.69
CA VAL A 62 -11.57 1.36 1.95
C VAL A 62 -11.16 0.51 3.16
N SER A 63 -9.87 0.19 3.28
CA SER A 63 -9.34 -0.56 4.42
C SER A 63 -9.55 0.18 5.73
N GLY A 64 -9.26 1.48 5.76
CA GLY A 64 -9.48 2.36 6.91
C GLY A 64 -10.96 2.54 7.25
N PHE A 65 -11.81 2.79 6.25
CA PHE A 65 -13.25 2.99 6.44
C PHE A 65 -13.93 1.75 7.03
N VAL A 66 -13.60 0.55 6.54
CA VAL A 66 -14.15 -0.69 7.07
C VAL A 66 -13.66 -0.97 8.49
N LEU A 67 -12.41 -0.62 8.78
CA LEU A 67 -11.88 -0.70 10.13
C LEU A 67 -12.59 0.25 11.09
N TYR A 68 -12.78 1.50 10.69
CA TYR A 68 -13.46 2.50 11.50
C TYR A 68 -14.88 2.04 11.85
N ASN A 69 -15.65 1.60 10.86
CA ASN A 69 -17.00 1.11 11.08
C ASN A 69 -17.06 -0.16 11.94
N LYS A 70 -16.07 -1.05 11.82
CA LYS A 70 -16.02 -2.31 12.58
C LYS A 70 -15.62 -2.10 14.04
N TYR A 71 -14.70 -1.17 14.31
CA TYR A 71 -14.09 -0.96 15.63
C TYR A 71 -14.50 0.38 16.25
N ARG A 72 -15.63 0.94 15.80
CA ARG A 72 -16.12 2.27 16.22
C ARG A 72 -16.34 2.38 17.72
N SER A 73 -16.90 1.34 18.34
CA SER A 73 -17.26 1.33 19.76
C SER A 73 -16.17 0.73 20.64
N GLU A 74 -15.48 -0.30 20.15
CA GLU A 74 -14.45 -1.02 20.89
C GLU A 74 -13.41 -1.57 19.94
N LEU A 75 -12.14 -1.39 20.29
CA LEU A 75 -11.00 -1.95 19.58
C LEU A 75 -10.29 -2.98 20.47
N PRO A 76 -10.65 -4.27 20.39
CA PRO A 76 -9.92 -5.32 21.08
C PRO A 76 -8.55 -5.50 20.42
N VAL A 77 -7.55 -4.76 20.91
CA VAL A 77 -6.23 -4.58 20.31
C VAL A 77 -5.55 -5.92 19.97
N LYS A 78 -5.63 -6.88 20.90
CA LYS A 78 -5.04 -8.23 20.71
C LYS A 78 -5.66 -8.98 19.53
N ASP A 79 -7.00 -8.99 19.45
CA ASP A 79 -7.72 -9.68 18.37
C ASP A 79 -7.60 -8.95 17.04
N PHE A 80 -7.52 -7.62 17.08
CA PHE A 80 -7.24 -6.79 15.91
C PHE A 80 -5.90 -7.20 15.29
N TYR A 81 -4.80 -7.15 16.04
CA TYR A 81 -3.48 -7.49 15.51
C TYR A 81 -3.37 -8.94 15.08
N LYS A 82 -3.94 -9.88 15.84
CA LYS A 82 -3.97 -11.30 15.45
C LYS A 82 -4.66 -11.49 14.09
N LYS A 83 -5.83 -10.89 13.88
CA LYS A 83 -6.56 -11.01 12.62
C LYS A 83 -5.77 -10.41 11.46
N ARG A 84 -5.16 -9.23 11.66
CA ARG A 84 -4.39 -8.53 10.61
C ARG A 84 -3.11 -9.28 10.23
N PHE A 85 -2.34 -9.70 11.23
CA PHE A 85 -1.14 -10.50 11.05
C PHE A 85 -1.41 -11.76 10.23
N MET A 86 -2.45 -12.52 10.59
CA MET A 86 -2.81 -13.75 9.87
C MET A 86 -3.27 -13.46 8.44
N SER A 87 -4.05 -12.40 8.22
CA SER A 87 -4.59 -12.08 6.90
C SER A 87 -3.58 -11.47 5.92
N ILE A 88 -2.46 -10.92 6.40
CA ILE A 88 -1.52 -10.15 5.58
C ILE A 88 -0.15 -10.80 5.59
N LEU A 89 0.40 -11.06 6.77
CA LEU A 89 1.79 -11.49 6.89
C LEU A 89 1.98 -12.93 6.41
N ILE A 90 1.00 -13.81 6.65
CA ILE A 90 1.08 -15.20 6.14
C ILE A 90 1.13 -15.21 4.61
N PRO A 91 0.17 -14.61 3.87
CA PRO A 91 0.27 -14.52 2.42
C PRO A 91 1.58 -13.85 1.96
N TYR A 92 1.96 -12.75 2.59
CA TYR A 92 3.19 -12.02 2.25
C TYR A 92 4.44 -12.91 2.34
N ILE A 93 4.62 -13.65 3.44
CA ILE A 93 5.77 -14.54 3.61
C ILE A 93 5.77 -15.65 2.56
N ILE A 94 4.60 -16.27 2.32
CA ILE A 94 4.46 -17.33 1.31
C ILE A 94 4.86 -16.81 -0.07
N PHE A 95 4.29 -15.67 -0.50
CA PHE A 95 4.61 -15.10 -1.80
C PHE A 95 6.06 -14.58 -1.87
N SER A 96 6.62 -14.07 -0.78
CA SER A 96 8.03 -13.65 -0.75
C SER A 96 8.97 -14.81 -1.02
N VAL A 97 8.73 -15.97 -0.41
CA VAL A 97 9.51 -17.18 -0.68
C VAL A 97 9.34 -17.61 -2.15
N LEU A 98 8.12 -17.64 -2.66
CA LEU A 98 7.84 -17.99 -4.06
C LEU A 98 8.56 -17.05 -5.05
N TYR A 99 8.50 -15.73 -4.81
CA TYR A 99 9.20 -14.75 -5.65
C TYR A 99 10.72 -14.92 -5.58
N CYS A 100 11.30 -15.20 -4.40
CA CYS A 100 12.73 -15.47 -4.29
C CYS A 100 13.15 -16.71 -5.10
N ILE A 101 12.33 -17.77 -5.10
CA ILE A 101 12.57 -18.98 -5.92
C ILE A 101 12.54 -18.62 -7.41
N VAL A 102 11.47 -17.96 -7.86
CA VAL A 102 11.29 -17.59 -9.27
C VAL A 102 12.41 -16.66 -9.74
N ASN A 103 12.74 -15.62 -8.97
CA ASN A 103 13.81 -14.67 -9.32
C ASN A 103 15.18 -15.34 -9.38
N THR A 104 15.44 -16.34 -8.54
CA THR A 104 16.68 -17.13 -8.61
C THR A 104 16.71 -17.99 -9.89
N GLN A 105 15.59 -18.64 -10.24
CA GLN A 105 15.48 -19.44 -11.47
C GLN A 105 15.64 -18.60 -12.74
N LEU A 106 15.19 -17.35 -12.71
CA LEU A 106 15.35 -16.38 -13.80
C LEU A 106 16.74 -15.70 -13.82
N GLY A 107 17.63 -16.04 -12.87
CA GLY A 107 18.97 -15.45 -12.78
C GLY A 107 19.00 -14.00 -12.28
N LEU A 108 17.89 -13.49 -11.75
CA LEU A 108 17.78 -12.13 -11.18
C LEU A 108 18.38 -12.06 -9.78
N PHE A 109 18.40 -13.18 -9.04
CA PHE A 109 19.08 -13.32 -7.76
C PHE A 109 20.28 -14.27 -7.87
N PRO A 110 21.41 -13.94 -7.22
CA PRO A 110 22.65 -14.71 -7.36
C PRO A 110 22.53 -16.14 -6.81
N ALA A 111 21.74 -16.34 -5.75
CA ALA A 111 21.43 -17.67 -5.23
C ALA A 111 20.22 -17.63 -4.28
N PHE A 112 19.43 -18.70 -4.26
CA PHE A 112 18.39 -18.91 -3.26
C PHE A 112 19.03 -19.38 -1.96
N THR A 113 19.34 -18.44 -1.07
CA THR A 113 19.90 -18.71 0.26
C THR A 113 18.96 -18.23 1.35
N LEU A 114 19.03 -18.85 2.54
CA LEU A 114 18.24 -18.41 3.69
C LEU A 114 18.45 -16.91 3.99
N ASN A 115 19.70 -16.43 3.91
CA ASN A 115 20.03 -15.02 4.11
C ASN A 115 19.34 -14.11 3.09
N SER A 116 19.39 -14.45 1.79
CA SER A 116 18.73 -13.66 0.74
C SER A 116 17.20 -13.61 0.88
N VAL A 117 16.60 -14.72 1.32
CA VAL A 117 15.15 -14.82 1.54
C VAL A 117 14.75 -14.01 2.76
N MET A 118 15.49 -14.14 3.87
CA MET A 118 15.26 -13.37 5.08
C MET A 118 15.40 -11.87 4.81
N ASP A 119 16.47 -11.45 4.12
CA ASP A 119 16.69 -10.06 3.74
C ASP A 119 15.52 -9.53 2.89
N SER A 120 15.08 -10.30 1.90
CA SER A 120 13.96 -9.93 1.03
C SER A 120 12.63 -9.80 1.80
N ILE A 121 12.40 -10.66 2.79
CA ILE A 121 11.20 -10.64 3.64
C ILE A 121 11.23 -9.46 4.62
N PHE A 122 12.37 -9.15 5.24
CA PHE A 122 12.45 -8.03 6.18
C PHE A 122 12.43 -6.66 5.49
N ASN A 123 12.99 -6.58 4.27
CA ASN A 123 13.07 -5.34 3.51
C ASN A 123 11.89 -5.10 2.54
N PHE A 124 10.98 -6.07 2.38
CA PHE A 124 9.86 -6.02 1.43
C PHE A 124 10.29 -5.93 -0.04
N THR A 125 11.44 -6.53 -0.38
CA THR A 125 12.07 -6.42 -1.70
C THR A 125 11.91 -7.67 -2.57
N ALA A 126 11.24 -8.72 -2.09
CA ALA A 126 11.01 -9.93 -2.87
C ALA A 126 10.23 -9.66 -4.19
N SER A 127 9.38 -8.65 -4.20
CA SER A 127 8.67 -8.19 -5.41
C SER A 127 8.46 -6.68 -5.34
N GLY A 128 8.48 -6.01 -6.50
CA GLY A 128 8.29 -4.56 -6.59
C GLY A 128 7.03 -4.10 -5.86
N GLN A 129 5.91 -4.79 -6.05
CA GLN A 129 4.60 -4.45 -5.46
C GLN A 129 4.49 -4.64 -3.93
N PHE A 130 5.47 -5.26 -3.28
CA PHE A 130 5.42 -5.51 -1.82
C PHE A 130 5.65 -4.27 -0.97
N TRP A 131 6.07 -3.15 -1.58
CA TRP A 131 6.05 -1.83 -0.94
C TRP A 131 4.66 -1.49 -0.36
N TYR A 132 3.57 -1.94 -1.00
CA TYR A 132 2.22 -1.73 -0.49
C TYR A 132 1.95 -2.52 0.80
N ILE A 133 2.52 -3.72 0.93
CA ILE A 133 2.38 -4.54 2.14
C ILE A 133 3.08 -3.85 3.32
N GLN A 134 4.27 -3.30 3.08
CA GLN A 134 4.99 -2.48 4.06
C GLN A 134 4.12 -1.30 4.50
N LEU A 135 3.56 -0.56 3.55
CA LEU A 135 2.69 0.60 3.81
C LEU A 135 1.47 0.23 4.66
N ILE A 136 0.71 -0.80 4.27
CA ILE A 136 -0.53 -1.16 4.95
C ILE A 136 -0.25 -1.73 6.35
N LEU A 137 0.86 -2.45 6.54
CA LEU A 137 1.29 -2.91 7.85
C LEU A 137 1.62 -1.73 8.76
N THR A 138 2.34 -0.71 8.26
CA THR A 138 2.57 0.54 9.01
C THR A 138 1.26 1.17 9.44
N PHE A 139 0.29 1.33 8.54
CA PHE A 139 -1.03 1.85 8.91
C PHE A 139 -1.73 1.01 9.96
N TYR A 140 -1.66 -0.32 9.90
CA TYR A 140 -2.29 -1.18 10.90
C TYR A 140 -1.59 -1.14 12.26
N ILE A 141 -0.26 -1.02 12.31
CA ILE A 141 0.50 -0.81 13.55
C ILE A 141 0.09 0.51 14.22
N PHE A 142 -0.05 1.58 13.45
CA PHE A 142 -0.44 2.87 13.98
C PHE A 142 -1.95 3.05 14.13
N TYR A 143 -2.76 2.10 13.66
CA TYR A 143 -4.22 2.23 13.63
C TYR A 143 -4.85 2.56 15.00
N PRO A 144 -4.49 1.88 16.13
CA PRO A 144 -5.04 2.25 17.43
C PRO A 144 -4.69 3.70 17.84
N ALA A 145 -3.48 4.15 17.53
CA ALA A 145 -3.06 5.53 17.81
C ALA A 145 -3.80 6.54 16.93
N ILE A 146 -4.01 6.22 15.66
CA ILE A 146 -4.80 7.04 14.72
C ILE A 146 -6.24 7.19 15.24
N VAL A 147 -6.88 6.09 15.68
CA VAL A 147 -8.25 6.14 16.23
C VAL A 147 -8.30 6.91 17.54
N ALA A 148 -7.36 6.68 18.47
CA ALA A 148 -7.30 7.41 19.73
C ALA A 148 -7.12 8.92 19.49
N TYR A 149 -6.24 9.29 18.56
CA TYR A 149 -6.03 10.68 18.17
C TYR A 149 -7.29 11.31 17.56
N TYR A 150 -7.96 10.57 16.65
CA TYR A 150 -9.23 10.98 16.05
C TYR A 150 -10.29 11.25 17.12
N GLU A 151 -10.49 10.34 18.09
CA GLU A 151 -11.51 10.50 19.13
C GLU A 151 -11.26 11.69 20.07
N ILE A 152 -9.99 12.03 20.32
CA ILE A 152 -9.59 13.23 21.10
C ILE A 152 -9.84 14.52 20.31
N THR A 153 -9.72 14.49 18.98
CA THR A 153 -9.68 15.70 18.14
C THR A 153 -10.94 15.91 17.28
N LYS A 154 -11.89 14.98 17.27
CA LYS A 154 -13.12 15.02 16.44
C LYS A 154 -13.95 16.30 16.55
N ASP A 155 -13.90 16.98 17.69
CA ASP A 155 -14.64 18.23 17.92
C ASP A 155 -13.89 19.48 17.40
N ARG A 156 -12.69 19.33 16.82
CA ARG A 156 -11.81 20.42 16.35
C ARG A 156 -11.53 20.33 14.85
N PHE A 157 -12.58 20.59 14.06
CA PHE A 157 -12.65 20.47 12.60
C PHE A 157 -11.43 21.01 11.81
N GLY A 158 -10.78 22.07 12.27
CA GLY A 158 -9.61 22.67 11.60
C GLY A 158 -8.30 21.85 11.71
N ILE A 159 -8.15 21.00 12.72
CA ILE A 159 -6.95 20.16 12.91
C ILE A 159 -6.93 18.98 11.93
N TYR A 160 -8.11 18.54 11.45
CA TYR A 160 -8.24 17.43 10.48
C TYR A 160 -7.53 17.70 9.17
N ILE A 161 -7.74 18.88 8.58
CA ILE A 161 -7.14 19.20 7.27
C ILE A 161 -5.62 19.25 7.39
N PHE A 162 -5.10 19.86 8.46
CA PHE A 162 -3.66 19.99 8.64
C PHE A 162 -2.97 18.65 8.93
N THR A 163 -3.55 17.81 9.78
CA THR A 163 -2.97 16.50 10.13
C THR A 163 -3.15 15.45 9.04
N VAL A 164 -4.28 15.41 8.34
CA VAL A 164 -4.50 14.46 7.23
C VAL A 164 -3.61 14.79 6.03
N LEU A 165 -3.32 16.06 5.76
CA LEU A 165 -2.47 16.46 4.63
C LEU A 165 -0.96 16.36 4.93
N PHE A 166 -0.51 16.70 6.15
CA PHE A 166 0.93 16.74 6.47
C PHE A 166 1.47 15.49 7.18
N SER A 167 0.64 14.74 7.93
CA SER A 167 1.15 13.59 8.70
C SER A 167 1.64 12.43 7.84
N PRO A 168 1.04 12.07 6.69
CA PRO A 168 1.55 10.97 5.87
C PRO A 168 2.90 11.32 5.24
N ILE A 169 3.07 12.57 4.79
CA ILE A 169 4.31 13.08 4.18
C ILE A 169 5.43 13.14 5.22
N LEU A 170 5.15 13.64 6.42
CA LEU A 170 6.13 13.74 7.50
C LEU A 170 6.51 12.36 8.08
N ILE A 171 5.54 11.46 8.27
CA ILE A 171 5.80 10.09 8.75
C ILE A 171 6.62 9.31 7.72
N MET A 172 6.30 9.45 6.43
CA MET A 172 7.07 8.80 5.37
C MET A 172 8.49 9.40 5.28
N TYR A 173 8.65 10.73 5.30
CA TYR A 173 9.96 11.40 5.32
C TYR A 173 10.85 10.92 6.48
N LEU A 174 10.30 10.84 7.68
CA LEU A 174 11.01 10.36 8.87
C LEU A 174 11.34 8.86 8.83
N LEU A 175 10.56 8.03 8.12
CA LEU A 175 10.84 6.60 8.00
C LEU A 175 11.83 6.30 6.86
N GLY A 176 11.80 7.06 5.78
CA GLY A 176 12.75 6.94 4.67
C GLY A 176 14.18 7.33 4.99
N SER A 177 14.40 8.13 6.05
CA SER A 177 15.75 8.46 6.52
C SER A 177 16.44 7.31 7.26
N PHE A 178 15.70 6.30 7.74
CA PHE A 178 16.27 5.17 8.49
C PHE A 178 16.23 3.84 7.73
N ILE A 179 15.37 3.70 6.72
CA ILE A 179 15.20 2.46 5.95
C ILE A 179 15.18 2.79 4.45
N PRO A 180 16.20 2.38 3.66
CA PRO A 180 16.29 2.70 2.23
C PRO A 180 15.08 2.28 1.38
N SER A 181 14.39 1.19 1.73
CA SER A 181 13.16 0.76 1.03
C SER A 181 11.97 1.71 1.25
N PHE A 182 11.89 2.40 2.39
CA PHE A 182 10.92 3.49 2.61
C PHE A 182 11.28 4.75 1.80
N GLY A 183 12.57 5.02 1.59
CA GLY A 183 13.05 6.07 0.68
C GLY A 183 12.52 5.89 -0.75
N PHE A 184 12.53 4.65 -1.26
CA PHE A 184 11.95 4.32 -2.56
C PHE A 184 10.44 4.64 -2.58
N ALA A 185 9.68 4.19 -1.58
CA ALA A 185 8.23 4.43 -1.45
C ALA A 185 7.82 5.91 -1.31
N ILE A 186 8.69 6.78 -0.76
CA ILE A 186 8.51 8.24 -0.74
C ILE A 186 8.71 8.81 -2.14
N THR A 187 9.75 8.34 -2.84
CA THR A 187 10.07 8.90 -4.14
C THR A 187 9.10 8.42 -5.23
N THR A 188 8.60 7.19 -5.25
CA THR A 188 7.77 6.75 -6.40
C THR A 188 6.51 7.61 -6.62
N PRO A 189 5.68 7.93 -5.61
CA PRO A 189 4.51 8.79 -5.82
C PRO A 189 4.86 10.28 -6.07
N PHE A 190 5.90 10.81 -5.41
CA PHE A 190 6.23 12.25 -5.45
C PHE A 190 7.28 12.63 -6.51
N LYS A 191 8.14 11.69 -6.93
CA LYS A 191 9.14 11.89 -7.99
C LYS A 191 8.46 12.07 -9.34
N TYR A 192 7.30 11.44 -9.60
CA TYR A 192 6.52 11.70 -10.81
C TYR A 192 5.76 13.03 -10.79
N LEU A 193 5.32 13.52 -9.62
CA LEU A 193 4.84 14.90 -9.48
C LEU A 193 5.96 15.93 -9.74
N ILE A 194 7.18 15.64 -9.30
CA ILE A 194 8.37 16.47 -9.55
C ILE A 194 8.82 16.39 -11.02
N TYR A 195 8.75 15.21 -11.66
CA TYR A 195 8.99 15.06 -13.11
C TYR A 195 7.99 15.88 -13.94
N PHE A 196 6.73 15.98 -13.53
CA PHE A 196 5.74 16.83 -14.21
C PHE A 196 6.06 18.33 -14.14
N TRP A 197 6.82 18.76 -13.12
CA TRP A 197 7.24 20.15 -12.93
C TRP A 197 8.62 20.50 -13.49
N HIS A 198 9.47 19.51 -13.80
CA HIS A 198 10.81 19.73 -14.36
C HIS A 198 10.84 19.69 -15.91
N TRP A 199 9.67 19.64 -16.56
CA TRP A 199 9.52 19.71 -18.02
C TRP A 199 8.69 20.94 -18.47
N TYR A 200 8.88 22.06 -17.78
CA TYR A 200 8.62 23.42 -18.29
C TYR A 200 9.72 24.36 -17.81
#